data_AF-G2X6S6-F1
#
_entry.id   AF-G2X6S6-F1
#
_cell.length_a   1.000
_cell.length_b   1.000
_cell.length_c   1.000
_cell.angle_alpha   90.00
_cell.angle_beta   90.00
_cell.angle_gamma   90.00
#
_symmetry.space_group_name_H-M   'P 1'
#
loop_
_entity.id
_entity.type
_entity.pdbx_description
1 polymer ?
#
loop_
_entity_poly.entity_id
_entity_poly.type
_entity_poly.pdbx_seq_one_letter_code
_entity_poly.pdbx_strand_id
1 'polypeptide(L)'
;MISYLVGLVAFLLFALGPLTQWLSPAPPSSSYAPRPFLNASHLALDDADAPAPDCAPDAYAVHIYSRQPLVLYLEGFLTEEERAHMLEESAPLWTPSQTSNGATTAHDPAARLSDVALLPRTRAVRCVERRAAALQGWRPDGW
;
A
#
# COMPACT_ATOMS: atom_id res chain seq x y z
N MET A 1 9.02 -58.33 20.94
CA MET A 1 9.37 -56.92 21.26
C MET A 1 9.62 -56.09 20.01
N ILE A 2 10.44 -56.54 19.06
CA ILE A 2 10.73 -55.80 17.80
C ILE A 2 9.47 -55.57 16.94
N SER A 3 8.56 -56.55 16.89
CA SER A 3 7.28 -56.45 16.18
C SER A 3 6.38 -55.30 16.68
N TYR A 4 6.39 -55.02 17.98
CA TYR A 4 5.64 -53.88 18.56
C TYR A 4 6.29 -52.54 18.23
N LEU A 5 7.62 -52.48 18.17
CA LEU A 5 8.35 -51.28 17.74
C LEU A 5 8.07 -50.96 16.27
N VAL A 6 8.07 -51.98 15.40
CA VAL A 6 7.73 -51.82 13.98
C VAL A 6 6.27 -51.36 13.82
N GLY A 7 5.33 -51.96 14.57
CA GLY A 7 3.92 -51.55 14.56
C GLY A 7 3.71 -50.11 15.06
N LEU A 8 4.42 -49.70 16.11
CA LEU A 8 4.37 -48.33 16.64
C LEU A 8 4.92 -47.32 15.61
N VAL A 9 6.05 -47.61 14.99
CA VAL A 9 6.64 -46.73 13.96
C VAL A 9 5.71 -46.61 12.75
N ALA A 10 5.10 -47.71 12.30
CA ALA A 10 4.11 -47.67 11.22
C ALA A 10 2.88 -46.82 11.62
N PHE A 11 2.36 -46.99 12.83
CA PHE A 11 1.26 -46.17 13.32
C PHE A 11 1.63 -44.68 13.38
N LEU A 12 2.83 -44.34 13.86
CA LEU A 12 3.29 -42.96 13.91
C LEU A 12 3.43 -42.35 12.51
N LEU A 13 3.97 -43.09 11.54
CA LEU A 13 4.16 -42.56 10.18
C LEU A 13 2.84 -42.39 9.41
N PHE A 14 1.87 -43.29 9.61
CA PHE A 14 0.63 -43.29 8.83
C PHE A 14 -0.55 -42.61 9.53
N ALA A 15 -0.58 -42.53 10.87
CA ALA A 15 -1.68 -41.92 11.61
C ALA A 15 -1.43 -40.47 12.01
N LEU A 16 -0.18 -40.04 12.27
CA LEU A 16 0.10 -38.65 12.68
C LEU A 16 -0.14 -37.63 11.56
N GLY A 17 0.22 -37.95 10.31
CA GLY A 17 0.00 -37.05 9.17
C GLY A 17 -1.48 -36.62 9.00
N PRO A 18 -2.42 -37.57 8.90
CA PRO A 18 -3.83 -37.21 8.80
C PRO A 18 -4.38 -36.59 10.11
N LEU A 19 -3.89 -36.99 11.29
CA LEU A 19 -4.30 -36.35 12.56
C LEU A 19 -3.87 -34.88 12.64
N THR A 20 -2.66 -34.55 12.21
CA THR A 20 -2.17 -33.16 12.24
C THR A 20 -2.90 -32.28 11.24
N GLN A 21 -3.26 -32.81 10.06
CA GLN A 21 -4.10 -32.09 9.09
C GLN A 21 -5.54 -31.90 9.57
N TRP A 22 -6.09 -32.85 10.34
CA TRP A 22 -7.43 -32.72 10.93
C TRP A 22 -7.45 -31.72 12.10
N LEU A 23 -6.41 -31.72 12.94
CA LEU A 23 -6.27 -30.79 14.06
C LEU A 23 -5.81 -29.39 13.62
N SER A 24 -5.13 -29.29 12.48
CA SER A 24 -4.65 -28.03 11.87
C SER A 24 -5.25 -27.88 10.48
N PRO A 25 -6.50 -27.37 10.35
CA PRO A 25 -7.03 -27.02 9.05
C PRO A 25 -6.04 -26.11 8.32
N ALA A 26 -5.75 -26.42 7.06
CA ALA A 26 -4.85 -25.60 6.25
C ALA A 26 -5.34 -24.14 6.32
N PRO A 27 -4.42 -23.16 6.47
CA PRO A 27 -4.81 -21.76 6.41
C PRO A 27 -5.58 -21.56 5.10
N PRO A 28 -6.70 -20.82 5.10
CA PRO A 28 -7.42 -20.54 3.88
C PRO A 28 -6.41 -20.00 2.87
N SER A 29 -6.33 -20.63 1.69
CA SER A 29 -5.59 -20.04 0.58
C SER A 29 -6.18 -18.66 0.38
N SER A 30 -5.43 -17.62 0.71
CA SER A 30 -5.86 -16.24 0.53
C SER A 30 -6.22 -16.09 -0.94
N SER A 31 -7.51 -16.13 -1.26
CA SER A 31 -8.03 -15.85 -2.58
C SER A 31 -7.92 -14.35 -2.76
N TYR A 32 -6.72 -13.89 -3.04
CA TYR A 32 -6.46 -12.51 -3.44
C TYR A 32 -7.38 -12.21 -4.62
N ALA A 33 -8.21 -11.18 -4.48
CA ALA A 33 -9.09 -10.80 -5.57
C ALA A 33 -8.21 -10.31 -6.73
N PRO A 34 -8.52 -10.65 -7.99
CA PRO A 34 -7.78 -10.10 -9.11
C PRO A 34 -7.87 -8.58 -9.07
N ARG A 35 -6.72 -7.91 -9.29
CA ARG A 35 -6.63 -6.46 -9.29
C ARG A 35 -7.69 -5.87 -10.23
N PRO A 36 -8.51 -4.90 -9.80
CA PRO A 36 -9.39 -4.18 -10.71
C PRO A 36 -8.52 -3.51 -11.78
N PHE A 37 -9.04 -3.40 -13.01
CA PHE A 37 -8.30 -2.72 -14.07
C PHE A 37 -8.10 -1.24 -13.68
N LEU A 38 -6.89 -0.90 -13.24
CA LEU A 38 -6.48 0.45 -12.90
C LEU A 38 -5.69 1.02 -14.07
N ASN A 39 -6.05 2.22 -14.51
CA ASN A 39 -5.26 2.91 -15.52
C ASN A 39 -3.90 3.30 -14.93
N ALA A 40 -2.82 2.68 -15.42
CA ALA A 40 -1.47 2.91 -14.92
C ALA A 40 -1.01 4.36 -15.08
N SER A 41 -1.55 5.11 -16.05
CA SER A 41 -1.23 6.53 -16.23
C SER A 41 -1.71 7.41 -15.06
N HIS A 42 -2.63 6.92 -14.24
CA HIS A 42 -3.13 7.63 -13.05
C HIS A 42 -2.42 7.19 -11.77
N LEU A 43 -1.44 6.29 -11.87
CA LEU A 43 -0.69 5.77 -10.74
C LEU A 43 0.72 6.37 -10.75
N ALA A 44 1.22 6.74 -9.57
CA ALA A 44 2.58 7.20 -9.39
C ALA A 44 3.56 6.00 -9.39
N LEU A 45 3.70 5.35 -10.54
CA LEU A 45 4.62 4.22 -10.74
C LEU A 45 5.91 4.72 -11.37
N ASP A 46 7.04 4.22 -10.88
CA ASP A 46 8.32 4.43 -11.57
C ASP A 46 8.34 3.64 -12.88
N ASP A 47 9.01 4.18 -13.89
CA ASP A 47 9.27 3.45 -15.13
C ASP A 47 10.13 2.21 -14.84
N ALA A 48 9.97 1.15 -15.62
CA ALA A 48 10.66 -0.12 -15.40
C ALA A 48 12.19 0.01 -15.34
N ASP A 49 12.74 0.99 -16.06
CA ASP A 49 14.18 1.25 -16.17
C ASP A 49 14.66 2.40 -15.25
N ALA A 50 13.76 3.05 -14.50
CA ALA A 50 14.12 4.17 -13.65
C ALA A 50 14.81 3.67 -12.36
N PRO A 51 15.97 4.26 -11.97
CA PRO A 51 16.61 3.89 -10.72
C PRO A 51 15.71 4.27 -9.54
N ALA A 52 15.65 3.39 -8.55
CA ALA A 52 14.97 3.66 -7.29
C ALA A 52 15.55 4.95 -6.67
N PRO A 53 14.70 5.84 -6.11
CA PRO A 53 15.21 7.07 -5.52
C PRO A 53 15.99 6.73 -4.25
N ASP A 54 17.13 7.39 -4.08
CA ASP A 54 17.86 7.35 -2.81
C ASP A 54 17.11 8.23 -1.80
N CYS A 55 16.54 7.58 -0.78
CA CYS A 55 15.71 8.23 0.23
C CYS A 55 16.20 7.84 1.62
N ALA A 56 16.07 8.79 2.53
CA ALA A 56 16.27 8.53 3.94
C ALA A 56 15.32 7.43 4.45
N PRO A 57 15.72 6.68 5.49
CA PRO A 57 14.84 5.73 6.14
C PRO A 57 13.62 6.44 6.74
N ASP A 58 12.50 5.75 6.75
CA ASP A 58 11.26 6.27 7.31
C ASP A 58 11.36 6.40 8.83
N ALA A 59 11.07 7.59 9.35
CA ALA A 59 11.20 7.94 10.77
C ALA A 59 9.90 8.49 11.41
N TYR A 60 8.75 8.30 10.75
CA TYR A 60 7.46 8.80 11.21
C TYR A 60 6.80 7.86 12.23
N ALA A 61 5.95 8.42 13.09
CA ALA A 61 5.14 7.64 14.02
C ALA A 61 3.71 7.48 13.51
N VAL A 62 3.10 6.33 13.77
CA VAL A 62 1.73 6.02 13.39
C VAL A 62 0.86 5.88 14.63
N HIS A 63 -0.17 6.70 14.71
CA HIS A 63 -1.14 6.70 15.81
C HIS A 63 -2.50 6.26 15.29
N ILE A 64 -3.11 5.24 15.90
CA ILE A 64 -4.45 4.79 15.54
C ILE A 64 -5.47 5.70 16.24
N TYR A 65 -6.14 6.54 15.48
CA TYR A 65 -7.20 7.43 15.99
C TYR A 65 -8.54 6.71 16.12
N SER A 66 -8.89 5.90 15.12
CA SER A 66 -10.09 5.05 15.14
C SER A 66 -9.79 3.71 14.49
N ARG A 67 -10.48 2.65 14.94
CA ARG A 67 -10.37 1.31 14.34
C ARG A 67 -11.49 1.03 13.34
N GLN A 68 -12.65 1.66 13.51
CA GLN A 68 -13.83 1.46 12.68
C GLN A 68 -14.58 2.80 12.51
N PRO A 69 -14.36 3.52 11.38
CA PRO A 69 -13.40 3.20 10.30
C PRO A 69 -11.95 3.29 10.79
N LEU A 70 -11.02 2.59 10.12
CA LEU A 70 -9.60 2.72 10.41
C LEU A 70 -9.14 4.14 10.05
N VAL A 71 -8.70 4.90 11.05
CA VAL A 71 -8.17 6.26 10.88
C VAL A 71 -6.81 6.32 11.56
N LEU A 72 -5.80 6.71 10.79
CA LEU A 72 -4.40 6.81 11.23
C LEU A 72 -3.97 8.28 11.21
N TYR A 73 -3.29 8.72 12.27
CA TYR A 73 -2.54 9.96 12.30
C TYR A 73 -1.05 9.66 12.14
N LEU A 74 -0.42 10.28 11.14
CA LEU A 74 0.96 10.03 10.76
C LEU A 74 1.81 11.23 11.18
N GLU A 75 2.44 11.12 12.34
CA GLU A 75 3.26 12.19 12.91
C GLU A 75 4.65 12.19 12.26
N GLY A 76 5.07 13.34 11.72
CA GLY A 76 6.38 13.48 11.09
C GLY A 76 6.50 12.74 9.75
N PHE A 77 5.39 12.47 9.06
CA PHE A 77 5.40 11.74 7.79
C PHE A 77 6.21 12.44 6.68
N LEU A 78 6.18 13.77 6.66
CA LEU A 78 6.99 14.61 5.77
C LEU A 78 8.01 15.39 6.59
N THR A 79 9.27 15.38 6.16
CA THR A 79 10.29 16.24 6.76
C THR A 79 10.03 17.72 6.44
N GLU A 80 10.69 18.63 7.14
CA GLU A 80 10.54 20.06 6.85
C GLU A 80 11.06 20.42 5.46
N GLU A 81 12.16 19.81 5.04
CA GLU A 81 12.77 19.98 3.73
C GLU A 81 11.86 19.45 2.62
N GLU A 82 11.25 18.27 2.81
CA GLU A 82 10.29 17.71 1.85
C GLU A 82 9.07 18.61 1.70
N ARG A 83 8.53 19.15 2.80
CA ARG A 83 7.40 20.10 2.75
C ARG A 83 7.78 21.39 2.02
N ALA A 84 8.93 21.98 2.35
CA ALA A 84 9.40 23.20 1.71
C ALA A 84 9.60 23.00 0.20
N HIS A 85 10.25 21.90 -0.19
CA HIS A 85 10.44 21.51 -1.59
C HIS A 85 9.11 21.38 -2.33
N MET A 86 8.14 20.68 -1.76
CA MET A 86 6.82 20.52 -2.39
C MET A 86 6.08 21.85 -2.54
N LEU A 87 6.16 22.74 -1.55
CA LEU A 87 5.55 24.06 -1.65
C LEU A 87 6.17 24.91 -2.75
N GLU A 88 7.51 24.92 -2.85
CA GLU A 88 8.24 25.63 -3.91
C GLU A 88 7.88 25.12 -5.30
N GLU A 89 7.93 23.81 -5.52
CA GLU A 89 7.58 23.18 -6.80
C GLU A 89 6.11 23.40 -7.18
N SER A 90 5.21 23.44 -6.19
CA SER A 90 3.78 23.62 -6.43
C SER A 90 3.38 25.07 -6.73
N ALA A 91 4.17 26.05 -6.29
CA ALA A 91 3.80 27.46 -6.33
C ALA A 91 3.31 27.97 -7.71
N PRO A 92 3.94 27.62 -8.85
CA PRO A 92 3.47 28.05 -10.16
C PRO A 92 2.38 27.15 -10.79
N LEU A 93 1.99 26.05 -10.12
CA LEU A 93 1.17 24.97 -10.72
C LEU A 93 -0.27 24.94 -10.17
N TRP A 94 -0.62 25.82 -9.24
CA TRP A 94 -1.94 25.86 -8.64
C TRP A 94 -3.02 26.23 -9.66
N THR A 95 -4.07 25.41 -9.73
CA THR A 95 -5.26 25.64 -10.54
C THR A 95 -6.52 25.27 -9.77
N PRO A 96 -7.68 25.90 -10.06
CA PRO A 96 -8.94 25.52 -9.44
C PRO A 96 -9.26 24.05 -9.66
N SER A 97 -9.64 23.36 -8.59
CA SER A 97 -9.96 21.95 -8.68
C SER A 97 -11.22 21.70 -9.51
N GLN A 98 -11.20 20.62 -10.29
CA GLN A 98 -12.34 20.16 -11.07
C GLN A 98 -13.08 19.03 -10.33
N THR A 99 -14.38 18.93 -10.59
CA THR A 99 -15.27 17.86 -10.15
C THR A 99 -15.71 17.05 -11.37
N SER A 100 -15.90 15.74 -11.19
CA SER A 100 -16.40 14.86 -12.25
C SER A 100 -17.59 14.06 -11.75
N ASN A 101 -18.63 13.98 -12.57
CA ASN A 101 -19.81 13.14 -12.33
C ASN A 101 -19.82 11.88 -13.23
N GLY A 102 -18.69 11.56 -13.87
CA GLY A 102 -18.55 10.44 -14.80
C GLY A 102 -18.95 10.72 -16.25
N ALA A 103 -19.74 11.76 -16.51
CA ALA A 103 -20.11 12.20 -17.87
C ALA A 103 -19.39 13.49 -18.28
N THR A 104 -19.21 14.40 -17.32
CA THR A 104 -18.62 15.72 -17.52
C THR A 104 -17.64 16.03 -16.40
N THR A 105 -16.58 16.77 -16.72
CA THR A 105 -15.65 17.32 -15.76
C THR A 105 -15.75 18.84 -15.80
N ALA A 106 -16.06 19.46 -14.67
CA ALA A 106 -16.28 20.90 -14.57
C ALA A 106 -15.86 21.45 -13.21
N HIS A 107 -15.58 22.74 -13.16
CA HIS A 107 -15.34 23.45 -11.90
C HIS A 107 -16.68 23.78 -11.23
N ASP A 108 -16.89 23.26 -10.02
CA ASP A 108 -18.05 23.56 -9.17
C ASP A 108 -17.58 23.94 -7.76
N PRO A 109 -17.54 25.25 -7.43
CA PRO A 109 -17.13 25.73 -6.11
C PRO A 109 -18.02 25.26 -4.96
N ALA A 110 -19.28 24.89 -5.23
CA ALA A 110 -20.19 24.40 -4.19
C ALA A 110 -19.82 22.99 -3.73
N ALA A 111 -19.23 22.19 -4.63
CA ALA A 111 -18.74 20.85 -4.33
C ALA A 111 -17.24 20.83 -3.94
N ARG A 112 -16.40 21.65 -4.57
CA ARG A 112 -14.95 21.71 -4.29
C ARG A 112 -14.38 23.11 -4.54
N LEU A 113 -14.09 23.83 -3.44
CA LEU A 113 -13.52 25.19 -3.47
C LEU A 113 -11.97 25.21 -3.46
N SER A 114 -11.31 24.06 -3.33
CA SER A 114 -9.85 23.98 -3.24
C SER A 114 -9.14 24.23 -4.57
N ASP A 115 -7.89 24.65 -4.51
CA ASP A 115 -6.95 24.55 -5.63
C ASP A 115 -6.16 23.23 -5.57
N VAL A 116 -5.60 22.84 -6.71
CA VAL A 116 -4.74 21.65 -6.86
C VAL A 116 -3.53 21.98 -7.72
N ALA A 117 -2.38 21.41 -7.35
CA ALA A 117 -1.15 21.45 -8.12
C ALA A 117 -0.67 20.00 -8.32
N LEU A 118 -0.36 19.63 -9.57
CA LEU A 118 0.25 18.34 -9.87
C LEU A 118 1.77 18.51 -9.85
N LEU A 119 2.43 17.98 -8.82
CA LEU A 119 3.86 18.17 -8.66
C LEU A 119 4.68 17.36 -9.68
N PRO A 120 5.79 17.90 -10.19
CA PRO A 120 6.76 17.11 -10.93
C PRO A 120 7.36 16.02 -10.03
N ARG A 121 7.61 14.83 -10.61
CA ARG A 121 8.16 13.66 -9.89
C ARG A 121 9.67 13.78 -9.64
N THR A 122 10.07 14.84 -8.95
CA THR A 122 11.43 15.06 -8.46
C THR A 122 11.85 13.96 -7.48
N ARG A 123 13.15 13.87 -7.16
CA ARG A 123 13.66 12.88 -6.20
C ARG A 123 12.90 12.93 -4.86
N ALA A 124 12.67 14.12 -4.31
CA ALA A 124 11.96 14.30 -3.04
C ALA A 124 10.51 13.82 -3.12
N VAL A 125 9.81 14.16 -4.20
CA VAL A 125 8.43 13.71 -4.43
C VAL A 125 8.35 12.18 -4.55
N ARG A 126 9.24 11.57 -5.33
CA ARG A 126 9.30 10.09 -5.47
C ARG A 126 9.59 9.38 -4.15
N CYS A 127 10.40 9.99 -3.28
CA CYS A 127 10.64 9.43 -1.94
C CYS A 127 9.37 9.42 -1.08
N VAL A 128 8.58 10.49 -1.12
CA VAL A 128 7.30 10.56 -0.41
C VAL A 128 6.27 9.61 -1.00
N GLU A 129 6.19 9.51 -2.34
CA GLU A 129 5.33 8.53 -3.02
C GLU A 129 5.64 7.10 -2.59
N ARG A 130 6.94 6.73 -2.57
CA ARG A 130 7.38 5.40 -2.14
C ARG A 130 7.03 5.12 -0.68
N ARG A 131 7.23 6.12 0.20
CA ARG A 131 6.86 6.03 1.62
C ARG A 131 5.35 5.83 1.80
N ALA A 132 4.54 6.56 1.06
CA ALA A 132 3.08 6.45 1.10
C ALA A 132 2.59 5.09 0.59
N ALA A 133 3.17 4.59 -0.50
CA ALA A 133 2.86 3.28 -1.05
C ALA A 133 3.18 2.16 -0.05
N ALA A 134 4.34 2.23 0.61
CA ALA A 134 4.73 1.26 1.64
C ALA A 134 3.75 1.25 2.83
N LEU A 135 3.34 2.44 3.32
CA LEU A 135 2.37 2.57 4.40
C LEU A 135 0.99 1.99 4.03
N GLN A 136 0.55 2.17 2.79
CA GLN A 136 -0.75 1.68 2.30
C GLN A 136 -0.75 0.17 2.04
N GLY A 137 0.40 -0.50 2.17
CA GLY A 137 0.54 -1.91 1.82
C GLY A 137 0.43 -2.15 0.32
N TRP A 138 0.77 -1.16 -0.52
CA TRP A 138 0.73 -1.29 -1.97
C TRP A 138 1.62 -2.44 -2.43
N ARG A 139 1.07 -3.33 -3.25
CA ARG A 139 1.79 -4.44 -3.86
C ARG A 139 1.70 -4.32 -5.38
N PRO A 140 2.84 -4.37 -6.10
CA PRO A 140 2.81 -4.33 -7.56
C PRO A 140 2.06 -5.53 -8.17
N ASP A 141 2.07 -6.69 -7.49
CA ASP A 141 1.64 -7.98 -8.05
C ASP A 141 0.29 -8.53 -7.52
N GLY A 142 -0.47 -7.82 -6.66
CA GLY A 142 -1.76 -8.34 -6.15
C GLY A 142 -2.48 -7.49 -5.08
N TRP A 143 -3.76 -7.78 -4.82
CA TRP A 143 -4.62 -7.11 -3.81
C TRP A 143 -5.05 -8.06 -2.69
#